data_AF-A0A099TDM0-F1
#
_entry.id   AF-A0A099TDM0-F1
#
_cell.length_a   1.000
_cell.length_b   1.000
_cell.length_c   1.000
_cell.angle_alpha   90.00
_cell.angle_beta   90.00
_cell.angle_gamma   90.00
#
_symmetry.space_group_name_H-M   'P 1'
#
loop_
_entity.id
_entity.type
_entity.pdbx_description
1 polymer ?
#
loop_
_entity_poly.entity_id
_entity_poly.type
_entity_poly.pdbx_seq_one_letter_code
_entity_poly.pdbx_strand_id
1 'polypeptide(L)' 'MELNENDHLILNADGSLSGEFGGAVTRGTWVVRDGFWCRELSAGPRGPSPEDCQLWAQEGSSINVTRDQGRGGSFVYEIS' A
#
# COMPACT_ATOMS: atom_id res chain seq x y z
N MET A 1 -7.48 9.91 -7.47
CA MET A 1 -6.97 10.04 -6.09
C MET A 1 -5.70 10.83 -6.24
N GLU A 2 -5.73 12.11 -5.88
CA GLU A 2 -4.52 12.93 -5.89
C GLU A 2 -3.69 12.51 -4.68
N LEU A 3 -2.42 12.21 -4.93
CA LEU A 3 -1.44 11.95 -3.88
C LEU A 3 -0.96 13.31 -3.38
N ASN A 4 -1.00 13.53 -2.08
CA ASN A 4 -0.43 14.75 -1.50
C ASN A 4 1.09 14.60 -1.39
N GLU A 5 1.84 15.70 -1.46
CA GLU A 5 3.32 15.69 -1.34
C GLU A 5 3.83 15.07 -0.02
N ASN A 6 2.95 14.93 0.97
CA ASN A 6 3.26 14.35 2.29
C ASN A 6 2.71 12.93 2.49
N ASP A 7 2.08 12.33 1.48
CA ASP A 7 1.54 10.97 1.59
C ASP A 7 2.69 9.97 1.75
N HIS A 8 2.70 9.26 2.88
CA HIS A 8 3.75 8.30 3.21
C HIS A 8 3.19 7.14 4.03
N LEU A 9 3.80 5.96 3.87
CA LEU A 9 3.56 4.79 4.69
C LEU A 9 4.90 4.26 5.20
N ILE A 10 4.96 4.00 6.50
CA ILE A 10 6.09 3.37 7.18
C ILE A 10 5.71 1.91 7.42
N LEU A 11 6.54 1.00 6.91
CA LEU A 11 6.42 -0.44 7.10
C LEU A 11 7.42 -0.88 8.17
N ASN A 12 6.93 -1.20 9.36
CA ASN A 12 7.77 -1.62 10.47
C ASN A 12 8.05 -3.13 10.39
N ALA A 13 9.23 -3.55 10.84
CA ALA A 13 9.65 -4.95 10.82
C ALA A 13 8.79 -5.88 11.69
N ASP A 14 8.02 -5.33 12.64
CA ASP A 14 7.06 -6.08 13.46
C ASP A 14 5.73 -6.38 12.74
N GLY A 15 5.61 -5.99 11.47
CA GLY A 15 4.41 -6.16 10.66
C GLY A 15 3.37 -5.06 10.84
N SER A 16 3.66 -4.00 11.60
CA SER A 16 2.78 -2.82 11.66
C SER A 16 3.03 -1.86 10.50
N LEU A 17 1.96 -1.21 10.04
CA LEU A 17 1.97 -0.14 9.05
C LEU A 17 1.34 1.12 9.64
N SER A 18 1.97 2.27 9.42
CA SER A 18 1.45 3.57 9.86
C SER A 18 1.91 4.70 8.96
N GLY A 19 1.13 5.78 8.87
CA GLY A 19 1.53 7.00 8.16
C GLY A 19 0.35 7.92 7.92
N GLU A 20 0.47 8.78 6.93
CA GLU A 20 -0.58 9.65 6.45
C GLU A 20 -0.76 9.44 4.95
N PHE A 21 -2.01 9.25 4.51
CA PHE A 21 -2.30 9.00 3.11
C PHE A 21 -3.66 9.59 2.74
N GLY A 22 -3.72 10.37 1.66
CA GLY A 22 -4.95 11.05 1.23
C GLY A 22 -5.49 12.01 2.29
N GLY A 23 -4.61 12.66 3.06
CA GLY A 23 -4.98 13.60 4.14
C GLY A 23 -5.59 12.94 5.39
N ALA A 24 -5.43 11.62 5.54
CA ALA A 24 -5.92 10.88 6.70
C ALA A 24 -4.83 9.99 7.29
N VAL A 25 -4.83 9.88 8.63
CA VAL A 25 -3.97 8.91 9.31
C VAL A 25 -4.32 7.50 8.86
N THR A 26 -3.29 6.79 8.40
CA THR A 26 -3.40 5.41 7.96
C THR A 26 -2.69 4.51 8.97
N ARG A 27 -3.35 3.44 9.39
CA ARG A 27 -2.81 2.42 10.31
C ARG A 27 -3.26 1.04 9.87
N GLY A 28 -2.44 0.04 10.14
CA GLY A 28 -2.73 -1.32 9.75
C GLY A 28 -1.60 -2.28 10.04
N THR A 29 -1.68 -3.44 9.39
CA THR A 29 -0.64 -4.46 9.39
C THR A 29 -0.25 -4.80 7.97
N TRP A 30 0.94 -5.38 7.82
CA TRP A 30 1.43 -5.88 6.55
C TRP A 30 2.23 -7.17 6.74
N VAL A 31 2.23 -8.00 5.70
CA VAL A 31 3.03 -9.22 5.62
C VAL A 31 3.33 -9.51 4.15
N VAL A 32 4.46 -10.18 3.87
CA VAL A 32 4.70 -10.78 2.55
C VAL A 32 4.34 -12.26 2.63
N ARG A 33 3.44 -12.72 1.76
CA ARG A 33 2.98 -14.11 1.70
C ARG A 33 2.88 -14.55 0.24
N ASP A 34 3.48 -15.68 -0.09
CA ASP A 34 3.45 -16.27 -1.45
C ASP A 34 3.89 -15.29 -2.56
N GLY A 35 4.82 -14.37 -2.25
CA GLY A 35 5.32 -13.35 -3.18
C GLY A 35 4.44 -12.10 -3.31
N PHE A 36 3.34 -12.01 -2.56
CA PHE A 36 2.47 -10.83 -2.52
C PHE A 36 2.69 -10.03 -1.25
N TRP A 37 2.61 -8.71 -1.37
CA TRP A 37 2.53 -7.81 -0.21
C TRP A 37 1.08 -7.65 0.20
N CYS A 38 0.71 -8.25 1.33
CA CYS A 38 -0.64 -8.22 1.88
C CYS A 38 -0.72 -7.19 3.00
N ARG A 39 -1.75 -6.33 2.95
CA ARG A 39 -2.02 -5.36 4.00
C ARG A 39 -3.46 -5.37 4.44
N GLU A 40 -3.70 -5.15 5.72
CA GLU A 40 -5.01 -4.83 6.28
C GLU A 40 -4.93 -3.44 6.92
N LEU A 41 -5.94 -2.60 6.69
CA LEU A 41 -5.98 -1.27 7.30
C LEU A 41 -7.03 -1.22 8.39
N SER A 42 -6.61 -0.84 9.59
CA SER A 42 -7.52 -0.49 10.69
C SER A 42 -8.00 0.97 10.61
N ALA A 43 -7.27 1.82 9.87
CA ALA A 43 -7.67 3.19 9.58
C ALA A 43 -7.07 3.67 8.26
N GLY A 44 -7.77 4.58 7.57
CA GLY A 44 -7.32 5.20 6.33
C GLY A 44 -8.36 6.18 5.78
N PRO A 45 -8.12 6.80 4.61
CA PRO A 45 -8.97 7.85 4.05
C PRO A 45 -10.40 7.39 3.69
N ARG A 46 -10.62 6.08 3.57
CA ARG A 46 -11.95 5.48 3.35
C ARG A 46 -12.43 4.64 4.55
N GLY A 47 -11.81 4.83 5.72
CA GLY A 47 -12.00 3.98 6.89
C GLY A 47 -11.16 2.69 6.84
N PRO A 48 -11.45 1.72 7.73
CA PRO A 48 -10.82 0.41 7.72
C PRO A 48 -11.04 -0.31 6.39
N SER A 49 -10.05 -1.10 5.96
CA SER A 49 -10.16 -1.94 4.77
C SER A 49 -9.65 -3.35 5.05
N PRO A 50 -10.34 -4.40 4.56
CA PRO A 50 -9.91 -5.78 4.76
C PRO A 50 -8.54 -6.03 4.09
N GLU A 51 -8.00 -7.22 4.35
CA GLU A 51 -6.76 -7.69 3.71
C GLU A 51 -6.83 -7.54 2.18
N ASP A 52 -5.79 -6.94 1.61
CA ASP A 52 -5.58 -6.77 0.19
C ASP A 52 -4.15 -7.19 -0.15
N CYS A 53 -4.02 -8.32 -0.85
CA CYS A 53 -2.74 -8.86 -1.31
C CYS A 53 -2.42 -8.33 -2.71
N GLN A 54 -1.30 -7.61 -2.80
CA GLN A 54 -0.91 -6.85 -3.96
C GLN A 54 0.41 -7.37 -4.54
N LEU A 55 0.49 -7.40 -5.87
CA LEU A 55 1.74 -7.61 -6.60
C LEU A 55 2.41 -6.26 -6.81
N TRP A 56 3.64 -6.11 -6.32
CA TRP A 56 4.45 -4.91 -6.50
C TRP A 56 5.64 -5.26 -7.40
N ALA A 57 5.72 -4.61 -8.56
CA ALA A 57 6.80 -4.79 -9.53
C ALA A 57 7.49 -3.45 -9.78
N GLN A 58 8.79 -3.36 -9.52
CA GLN A 58 9.58 -2.18 -9.79
C GLN A 58 10.29 -2.30 -11.14
N GLU A 59 10.14 -1.28 -11.98
CA GLU A 59 10.80 -1.15 -13.28
C GLU A 59 11.47 0.23 -13.35
N GLY A 60 12.80 0.25 -13.16
CA GLY A 60 13.56 1.50 -13.09
C GLY A 60 13.09 2.39 -11.94
N SER A 61 12.60 3.58 -12.29
CA SER A 61 12.02 4.56 -11.35
C SER A 61 10.51 4.38 -11.14
N SER A 62 9.87 3.36 -11.71
CA SER A 62 8.44 3.16 -11.56
C SER A 62 8.14 1.92 -10.72
N ILE A 63 7.02 1.96 -9.98
CA ILE A 63 6.47 0.81 -9.25
C ILE A 63 5.05 0.59 -9.75
N ASN A 64 4.82 -0.54 -10.41
CA ASN A 64 3.50 -1.01 -10.78
C ASN A 64 2.92 -1.88 -9.66
N VAL A 65 1.76 -1.47 -9.14
CA VAL A 65 1.04 -2.17 -8.09
C VAL A 65 -0.26 -2.73 -8.66
N THR A 66 -0.45 -4.04 -8.58
CA THR A 66 -1.68 -4.71 -9.01
C THR A 66 -2.36 -5.41 -7.83
N ARG A 67 -3.64 -5.08 -7.59
CA ARG A 67 -4.46 -5.67 -6.51
C ARG A 67 -4.89 -7.10 -6.82
N ASP A 68 -5.55 -7.77 -5.86
CA ASP A 68 -6.09 -9.13 -6.01
C ASP A 68 -5.05 -10.10 -6.59
N GLN A 69 -3.88 -10.15 -5.95
CA GLN A 69 -2.78 -11.07 -6.32
C GLN A 69 -2.38 -10.97 -7.80
N GLY A 70 -2.41 -9.77 -8.38
CA GLY A 70 -2.06 -9.55 -9.79
C GLY A 70 -3.23 -9.64 -10.78
N ARG A 71 -4.48 -9.84 -10.31
CA ARG A 71 -5.66 -9.98 -11.18
C ARG A 71 -6.62 -8.78 -11.11
N GLY A 72 -6.39 -7.87 -10.17
CA GLY A 72 -7.25 -6.72 -9.93
C GLY A 72 -6.81 -5.47 -10.68
N GLY A 73 -7.35 -4.32 -10.27
CA GLY A 73 -6.92 -3.03 -10.80
C GLY A 73 -5.46 -2.71 -10.46
N SER A 74 -4.80 -2.04 -11.40
CA SER A 74 -3.40 -1.61 -11.27
C SER A 74 -3.27 -0.10 -11.18
N PHE A 75 -2.19 0.35 -10.56
CA PHE A 75 -1.78 1.75 -10.51
C PHE A 75 -0.25 1.84 -10.42
N VAL A 76 0.31 2.96 -10.87
CA VAL A 76 1.75 3.19 -10.94
C VAL A 76 2.15 4.31 -10.00
N TYR A 77 3.25 4.11 -9.27
CA TYR A 77 3.97 5.15 -8.55
C TYR A 77 5.30 5.44 -9.25
N GLU A 78 5.71 6.70 -9.23
CA GLU A 78 7.06 7.12 -9.64
C GLU A 78 7.93 7.33 -8.40
N ILE A 79 9.18 6.89 -8.49
CA ILE A 79 10.25 7.07 -7.50
C ILE A 79 11.07 8.27 -7.96
N SER A 80 11.03 9.34 -7.17
CA SER A 80 11.83 10.57 -7.36
C SER A 80 13.00 10.63 -6.41
#